data_AF-A0AAD8XKT6-F1
#
_entry.id   AF-A0AAD8XKT6-F1
#
_cell.length_a   1.000
_cell.length_b   1.000
_cell.length_c   1.000
_cell.angle_alpha   90.00
_cell.angle_beta   90.00
_cell.angle_gamma   90.00
#
_symmetry.space_group_name_H-M   'P 1'
#
loop_
_entity.id
_entity.type
_entity.pdbx_description
1 polymer ?
#
loop_
_entity_poly.entity_id
_entity_poly.type
_entity_poly.pdbx_seq_one_letter_code
_entity_poly.pdbx_strand_id
1 'polypeptide(L)'
;MPTAPENRYQNYVTLEQEILVSYRILFGQSARSRKLIRSDLQKLEKSGQPFDNLLYTLCGPKKEVDKLPRRIWPVGCRDFEQEKLLESDVYSAQSDFPRLGYRLINLQRFSLRQKPRRLTDLWRDRRNPLQWYTFWAVLWVGGAGIILAIIQTVLAGVQVARS
;
A
#
# COMPACT_ATOMS: atom_id res chain seq x y z
N MET A 1 -48.54 25.12 12.40
CA MET A 1 -47.09 25.46 12.51
C MET A 1 -46.32 24.48 11.65
N PRO A 2 -45.70 24.89 10.54
CA PRO A 2 -44.85 24.00 9.75
C PRO A 2 -43.48 23.93 10.43
N THR A 3 -43.14 22.77 11.00
CA THR A 3 -41.76 22.47 11.38
C THR A 3 -40.96 22.28 10.09
N ALA A 4 -39.92 23.11 9.95
CA ALA A 4 -39.02 23.15 8.81
C ALA A 4 -38.54 21.75 8.37
N PRO A 5 -38.27 21.54 7.07
CA PRO A 5 -37.56 20.34 6.63
C PRO A 5 -36.13 20.40 7.18
N GLU A 6 -35.95 19.80 8.34
CA GLU A 6 -34.69 19.50 8.98
C GLU A 6 -33.73 18.84 7.98
N ASN A 7 -32.72 19.59 7.55
CA ASN A 7 -31.38 19.15 7.13
C ASN A 7 -31.24 17.70 6.58
N ARG A 8 -31.96 17.35 5.51
CA ARG A 8 -31.72 16.08 4.76
C ARG A 8 -30.63 16.17 3.70
N TYR A 9 -29.72 17.16 3.78
CA TYR A 9 -28.44 17.07 3.08
C TYR A 9 -27.51 16.15 3.89
N GLN A 10 -27.90 14.88 3.97
CA GLN A 10 -26.99 13.80 4.33
C GLN A 10 -25.77 13.95 3.40
N ASN A 11 -24.57 14.04 3.96
CA ASN A 11 -23.31 14.00 3.21
C ASN A 11 -23.19 12.64 2.49
N TYR A 12 -23.91 12.46 1.38
CA TYR A 12 -23.91 11.22 0.64
C TYR A 12 -22.63 11.18 -0.20
N VAL A 13 -21.80 10.16 0.04
CA VAL A 13 -20.70 9.86 -0.86
C VAL A 13 -21.31 9.33 -2.15
N THR A 14 -20.97 9.96 -3.28
CA THR A 14 -21.47 9.50 -4.59
C THR A 14 -20.66 8.31 -5.08
N LEU A 15 -21.22 7.50 -5.98
CA LEU A 15 -20.52 6.34 -6.50
C LEU A 15 -19.24 6.73 -7.25
N GLU A 16 -19.26 7.85 -7.96
CA GLU A 16 -18.11 8.37 -8.69
C GLU A 16 -16.98 8.74 -7.72
N GLN A 17 -17.33 9.36 -6.59
CA GLN A 17 -16.37 9.68 -5.53
C GLN A 17 -15.78 8.40 -4.92
N GLU A 18 -16.61 7.39 -4.64
CA GLU A 18 -16.13 6.08 -4.18
C GLU A 18 -15.19 5.43 -5.20
N ILE A 19 -15.53 5.47 -6.49
CA ILE A 19 -14.68 4.96 -7.56
C ILE A 19 -13.34 5.68 -7.55
N LEU A 20 -13.32 7.02 -7.54
CA LEU A 20 -12.07 7.79 -7.54
C LEU A 20 -11.18 7.47 -6.33
N VAL A 21 -11.75 7.44 -5.11
CA VAL A 21 -10.96 7.11 -3.92
C VAL A 21 -10.49 5.66 -3.93
N SER A 22 -11.31 4.71 -4.37
CA SER A 22 -10.90 3.30 -4.47
C SER A 22 -9.72 3.11 -5.44
N TYR A 23 -9.74 3.75 -6.61
CA TYR A 23 -8.62 3.74 -7.55
C TYR A 23 -7.36 4.38 -6.94
N ARG A 24 -7.53 5.48 -6.19
CA ARG A 24 -6.42 6.09 -5.46
C ARG A 24 -5.81 5.14 -4.43
N ILE A 25 -6.63 4.45 -3.65
CA ILE A 25 -6.17 3.47 -2.63
C ILE A 25 -5.43 2.30 -3.30
N LEU A 26 -6.01 1.72 -4.35
CA LEU A 26 -5.46 0.52 -5.01
C LEU A 26 -4.16 0.83 -5.78
N PHE A 27 -4.11 1.96 -6.48
CA PHE A 27 -3.05 2.23 -7.46
C PHE A 27 -2.18 3.44 -7.12
N GLY A 28 -2.76 4.46 -6.49
CA GLY A 28 -2.11 5.75 -6.26
C GLY A 28 -1.33 5.89 -4.95
N GLN A 29 -1.74 5.23 -3.86
CA GLN A 29 -1.13 5.46 -2.53
C GLN A 29 0.21 4.72 -2.34
N SER A 30 0.33 3.50 -2.86
CA SER A 30 1.57 2.71 -2.75
C SER A 30 2.56 3.04 -3.88
N ALA A 31 3.82 3.33 -3.54
CA ALA A 31 4.87 3.59 -4.52
C ALA A 31 5.11 2.42 -5.49
N ARG A 32 4.97 1.18 -5.00
CA ARG A 32 5.10 -0.04 -5.83
C ARG A 32 3.95 -0.15 -6.81
N SER A 33 2.72 0.10 -6.34
CA SER A 33 1.52 0.09 -7.19
C SER A 33 1.58 1.17 -8.27
N ARG A 34 1.96 2.40 -7.89
CA ARG A 34 2.18 3.52 -8.83
C ARG A 34 3.17 3.17 -9.94
N LYS A 35 4.29 2.52 -9.61
CA LYS A 35 5.29 2.13 -10.60
C LYS A 35 4.74 1.09 -11.58
N LEU A 36 3.98 0.11 -11.09
CA LEU A 36 3.37 -0.92 -11.92
C LEU A 36 2.34 -0.33 -12.88
N ILE A 37 1.36 0.41 -12.37
CA ILE A 37 0.31 0.99 -13.22
C ILE A 37 0.87 2.00 -14.21
N ARG A 38 1.88 2.80 -13.83
CA ARG A 38 2.53 3.71 -14.77
C ARG A 38 3.25 2.96 -15.88
N SER A 39 3.90 1.84 -15.58
CA SER A 39 4.50 1.00 -16.61
C SER A 39 3.47 0.43 -17.57
N ASP A 40 2.28 0.08 -17.08
CA ASP A 40 1.22 -0.49 -17.93
C ASP A 40 0.53 0.59 -18.76
N LEU A 41 0.24 1.77 -18.19
CA LEU A 41 -0.28 2.91 -18.94
C LEU A 41 0.68 3.35 -20.06
N GLN A 42 1.99 3.33 -19.82
CA GLN A 42 2.99 3.60 -20.87
C GLN A 42 3.03 2.54 -21.98
N LYS A 43 2.74 1.27 -21.66
CA LYS A 43 2.62 0.23 -22.70
C LYS A 43 1.37 0.44 -23.54
N LEU A 44 0.25 0.81 -22.89
CA LEU A 44 -1.00 1.13 -23.58
C LEU A 44 -0.83 2.31 -24.53
N GLU A 45 -0.18 3.38 -24.05
CA GLU A 45 0.19 4.55 -24.86
C GLU A 45 1.00 4.16 -26.10
N LYS A 46 2.05 3.34 -25.92
CA LYS A 46 2.88 2.85 -27.04
C LYS A 46 2.13 1.95 -28.01
N SER A 47 1.13 1.21 -27.53
CA SER A 47 0.29 0.36 -28.38
C SER A 47 -0.79 1.14 -29.14
N GLY A 48 -0.89 2.46 -28.93
CA GLY A 48 -1.94 3.29 -29.52
C GLY A 48 -3.32 3.05 -28.92
N GLN A 49 -3.41 2.37 -27.78
CA GLN A 49 -4.68 2.15 -27.09
C GLN A 49 -5.07 3.38 -26.29
N PRO A 50 -6.31 3.89 -26.45
CA PRO A 50 -6.78 5.01 -25.66
C PRO A 50 -6.90 4.59 -24.19
N PHE A 51 -6.43 5.44 -23.29
CA PHE A 51 -6.63 5.31 -21.86
C PHE A 51 -7.08 6.66 -21.28
N ASP A 52 -7.69 6.61 -20.11
CA ASP A 52 -8.20 7.81 -19.44
C ASP A 52 -7.07 8.66 -18.83
N ASN A 53 -6.98 9.93 -19.23
CA ASN A 53 -6.04 10.90 -18.67
C ASN A 53 -6.28 11.16 -17.18
N LEU A 54 -7.54 11.05 -16.72
CA LEU A 54 -7.86 11.17 -15.30
C LEU A 54 -7.24 10.00 -14.52
N LEU A 55 -7.28 8.79 -15.08
CA LEU A 55 -6.66 7.61 -14.46
C LEU A 55 -5.14 7.79 -14.32
N TYR A 56 -4.48 8.35 -15.33
CA TYR A 56 -3.04 8.66 -15.28
C TYR A 56 -2.71 9.65 -14.16
N THR A 57 -3.52 10.70 -14.01
CA THR A 57 -3.39 11.69 -12.93
C THR A 57 -3.67 11.07 -11.54
N LEU A 58 -4.77 10.32 -11.42
CA LEU A 58 -5.24 9.72 -10.17
C LEU A 58 -4.25 8.69 -9.61
N CYS A 59 -3.64 7.91 -10.48
CA CYS A 59 -2.62 6.93 -10.13
C CYS A 59 -1.21 7.53 -10.03
N GLY A 60 -1.08 8.83 -10.29
CA GLY A 60 0.17 9.57 -10.27
C GLY A 60 0.63 9.99 -8.87
N PRO A 61 1.63 10.90 -8.78
CA PRO A 61 2.07 11.48 -7.51
C PRO A 61 0.97 12.31 -6.86
N LYS A 62 0.96 12.39 -5.52
CA LYS A 62 -0.02 13.18 -4.76
C LYS A 62 -0.09 14.65 -5.22
N LYS A 63 1.06 15.23 -5.60
CA LYS A 63 1.15 16.60 -6.15
C LYS A 63 0.26 16.85 -7.36
N GLU A 64 0.01 15.84 -8.20
CA GLU A 64 -0.87 15.97 -9.37
C GLU A 64 -2.34 15.80 -8.97
N VAL A 65 -2.63 14.90 -8.03
CA VAL A 65 -3.98 14.68 -7.48
C VAL A 65 -4.46 15.90 -6.70
N ASP A 66 -3.57 16.57 -5.97
CA ASP A 66 -3.88 17.79 -5.20
C ASP A 66 -4.29 18.97 -6.10
N LYS A 67 -4.05 18.91 -7.42
CA LYS A 67 -4.51 19.91 -8.40
C LYS A 67 -5.95 19.69 -8.84
N LEU A 68 -6.53 18.52 -8.56
CA LEU A 68 -7.88 18.17 -9.02
C LEU A 68 -8.97 18.92 -8.24
N PRO A 69 -10.16 19.15 -8.84
CA PRO A 69 -11.23 19.88 -8.20
C PRO A 69 -11.73 19.20 -6.92
N ARG A 70 -11.82 19.96 -5.83
CA ARG A 70 -12.17 19.47 -4.48
C ARG A 70 -13.49 18.70 -4.41
N ARG A 71 -14.45 19.04 -5.29
CA ARG A 71 -15.81 18.47 -5.33
C ARG A 71 -15.85 16.99 -5.69
N ILE A 72 -14.79 16.47 -6.32
CA ILE A 72 -14.72 15.06 -6.74
C ILE A 72 -14.35 14.10 -5.59
N TRP A 73 -14.01 14.64 -4.41
CA TRP A 73 -13.64 13.82 -3.25
C TRP A 73 -14.80 13.70 -2.25
N PRO A 74 -14.97 12.57 -1.55
CA PRO A 74 -15.91 12.47 -0.43
C PRO A 74 -15.59 13.50 0.66
N VAL A 75 -16.59 14.03 1.36
CA VAL A 75 -16.38 15.00 2.46
C VAL A 75 -15.48 14.41 3.55
N GLY A 76 -15.66 13.13 3.89
CA GLY A 76 -14.85 12.43 4.90
C GLY A 76 -13.38 12.21 4.50
N CYS A 77 -13.02 12.40 3.23
CA CYS A 77 -11.66 12.21 2.72
C CYS A 77 -10.99 13.54 2.35
N ARG A 78 -11.53 14.68 2.78
CA ARG A 78 -10.94 16.00 2.51
C ARG A 78 -10.20 16.50 3.75
N ASP A 79 -9.07 17.14 3.52
CA ASP A 79 -8.40 17.95 4.54
C ASP A 79 -9.26 19.21 4.82
N PHE A 80 -9.51 19.51 6.09
CA PHE A 80 -10.30 20.68 6.51
C PHE A 80 -9.59 22.00 6.22
N GLU A 81 -8.24 22.02 6.24
CA GLU A 81 -7.48 23.27 6.08
C GLU A 81 -7.03 23.47 4.63
N GLN A 82 -6.45 22.45 4.02
CA GLN A 82 -5.90 22.56 2.68
C GLN A 82 -6.92 22.22 1.59
N GLU A 83 -8.06 21.64 1.97
CA GLU A 83 -9.13 21.17 1.09
C GLU A 83 -8.61 20.25 -0.04
N LYS A 84 -7.57 19.47 0.27
CA LYS A 84 -6.97 18.45 -0.60
C LYS A 84 -7.47 17.06 -0.21
N LEU A 85 -7.14 16.06 -1.02
CA LEU A 85 -7.40 14.67 -0.67
C LEU A 85 -6.55 14.28 0.56
N LEU A 86 -7.24 13.90 1.63
CA LEU A 86 -6.64 13.27 2.80
C LEU A 86 -6.45 11.78 2.50
N GLU A 87 -5.21 11.41 2.22
CA GLU A 87 -4.81 10.02 2.10
C GLU A 87 -4.58 9.45 3.50
N SER A 88 -5.44 8.52 3.90
CA SER A 88 -5.38 7.83 5.17
C SER A 88 -4.88 6.40 4.95
N ASP A 89 -4.18 5.83 5.92
CA ASP A 89 -3.89 4.39 5.91
C ASP A 89 -5.12 3.54 6.33
N VAL A 90 -6.13 4.19 6.91
CA VAL A 90 -7.35 3.55 7.40
C VAL A 90 -8.57 4.25 6.80
N TYR A 91 -9.39 3.47 6.10
CA TYR A 91 -10.66 3.91 5.52
C TYR A 91 -11.82 3.15 6.13
N SER A 92 -12.94 3.84 6.33
CA SER A 92 -14.17 3.24 6.82
C SER A 92 -15.02 2.73 5.66
N ALA A 93 -15.27 1.43 5.65
CA ALA A 93 -16.12 0.80 4.63
C ALA A 93 -17.60 1.22 4.72
N GLN A 94 -18.02 1.89 5.79
CA GLN A 94 -19.41 2.32 5.98
C GLN A 94 -19.60 3.80 5.65
N SER A 95 -18.67 4.67 6.05
CA SER A 95 -18.77 6.12 5.83
C SER A 95 -18.15 6.55 4.52
N ASP A 96 -17.00 6.00 4.14
CA ASP A 96 -16.23 6.47 2.98
C ASP A 96 -16.61 5.69 1.71
N PHE A 97 -17.06 4.44 1.88
CA PHE A 97 -17.42 3.53 0.80
C PHE A 97 -18.77 2.83 1.02
N PRO A 98 -19.88 3.56 1.14
CA PRO A 98 -21.19 2.95 1.43
C PRO A 98 -21.60 1.87 0.42
N ARG A 99 -21.15 1.93 -0.84
CA ARG A 99 -21.48 0.94 -1.89
C ARG A 99 -20.36 -0.07 -2.13
N LEU A 100 -19.12 0.40 -2.24
CA LEU A 100 -17.96 -0.42 -2.61
C LEU A 100 -17.24 -1.04 -1.40
N GLY A 101 -17.55 -0.62 -0.17
CA GLY A 101 -16.84 -1.01 1.03
C GLY A 101 -16.76 -2.52 1.23
N TYR A 102 -17.86 -3.25 1.00
CA TYR A 102 -17.89 -4.70 1.08
C TYR A 102 -16.93 -5.37 0.08
N ARG A 103 -16.84 -4.83 -1.14
CA ARG A 103 -15.94 -5.34 -2.18
C ARG A 103 -14.48 -5.07 -1.84
N LEU A 104 -14.17 -3.88 -1.32
CA LEU A 104 -12.83 -3.53 -0.86
C LEU A 104 -12.39 -4.42 0.31
N ILE A 105 -13.27 -4.69 1.27
CA ILE A 105 -13.00 -5.62 2.37
C ILE A 105 -12.69 -7.02 1.85
N ASN A 106 -13.46 -7.51 0.86
CA ASN A 106 -13.21 -8.82 0.28
C ASN A 106 -11.87 -8.87 -0.48
N LEU A 107 -11.52 -7.81 -1.21
CA LEU A 107 -10.20 -7.67 -1.83
C LEU A 107 -9.08 -7.65 -0.79
N GLN A 108 -9.24 -6.92 0.31
CA GLN A 108 -8.29 -6.90 1.40
C GLN A 108 -8.12 -8.29 2.02
N ARG A 109 -9.22 -9.00 2.31
CA ARG A 109 -9.18 -10.38 2.83
C ARG A 109 -8.47 -11.31 1.85
N PHE A 110 -8.73 -11.18 0.55
CA PHE A 110 -8.07 -11.99 -0.47
C PHE A 110 -6.58 -11.69 -0.55
N SER A 111 -6.19 -10.41 -0.51
CA SER A 111 -4.79 -9.98 -0.46
C SER A 111 -4.07 -10.50 0.79
N LEU A 112 -4.71 -10.45 1.96
CA LEU A 112 -4.17 -11.00 3.20
C LEU A 112 -4.02 -12.54 3.17
N ARG A 113 -4.88 -13.24 2.43
CA ARG A 113 -4.78 -14.70 2.24
C ARG A 113 -3.63 -15.08 1.30
N GLN A 114 -3.21 -14.20 0.40
CA GLN A 114 -2.00 -14.41 -0.40
C GLN A 114 -0.76 -14.26 0.49
N LYS A 115 -0.34 -15.36 1.12
CA LYS A 115 0.89 -15.41 1.91
C LYS A 115 2.09 -14.98 1.05
N PRO A 116 2.97 -14.07 1.53
CA PRO A 116 4.20 -13.72 0.84
C PRO A 116 5.08 -14.97 0.71
N ARG A 117 5.23 -15.49 -0.52
CA ARG A 117 5.96 -16.74 -0.79
C ARG A 117 7.49 -16.57 -0.86
N ARG A 118 8.03 -15.37 -0.62
CA ARG A 118 9.46 -15.07 -0.77
C ARG A 118 10.07 -14.55 0.53
N LEU A 119 11.22 -15.12 0.92
CA LEU A 119 12.04 -14.64 2.03
C LEU A 119 12.45 -13.16 1.86
N THR A 120 12.52 -12.66 0.62
CA THR A 120 12.74 -11.24 0.31
C THR A 120 11.55 -10.34 0.63
N ASP A 121 10.31 -10.85 0.63
CA ASP A 121 9.14 -10.11 1.12
C ASP A 121 9.15 -10.08 2.66
N LEU A 122 9.58 -11.15 3.33
CA LEU A 122 9.88 -11.15 4.77
C LEU A 122 11.00 -10.16 5.13
N TRP A 123 11.98 -10.00 4.23
CA TRP A 123 13.05 -8.99 4.30
C TRP A 123 12.60 -7.56 3.93
N ARG A 124 11.32 -7.32 3.63
CA ARG A 124 10.78 -5.96 3.41
C ARG A 124 9.53 -5.66 4.22
N ASP A 125 8.95 -6.67 4.86
CA ASP A 125 7.70 -6.55 5.58
C ASP A 125 7.94 -6.05 7.02
N ARG A 126 7.77 -4.74 7.22
CA ARG A 126 7.79 -4.09 8.54
C ARG A 126 6.51 -4.36 9.37
N ARG A 127 5.53 -5.11 8.87
CA ARG A 127 4.24 -5.30 9.55
C ARG A 127 4.34 -6.20 10.80
N ASN A 128 5.37 -7.05 10.90
CA ASN A 128 5.65 -7.87 12.09
C ASN A 128 7.10 -7.68 12.58
N PRO A 129 7.38 -6.63 13.38
CA PRO A 129 8.73 -6.35 13.85
C PRO A 129 9.35 -7.50 14.67
N LEU A 130 8.52 -8.29 15.35
CA LEU A 130 8.97 -9.46 16.12
C LEU A 130 9.62 -10.54 15.23
N GLN A 131 8.96 -10.94 14.14
CA GLN A 131 9.50 -11.94 13.22
C GLN A 131 10.76 -11.41 12.49
N TRP A 132 10.78 -10.11 12.19
CA TRP A 132 11.95 -9.43 11.64
C TRP A 132 13.20 -9.59 12.52
N TYR A 133 13.09 -9.27 13.82
CA TYR A 133 14.22 -9.39 14.75
C TYR A 133 14.67 -10.83 14.92
N THR A 134 13.74 -11.81 14.98
CA THR A 134 14.13 -13.23 15.11
C THR A 134 14.93 -13.71 13.91
N PHE A 135 14.59 -13.28 12.70
CA PHE A 135 15.35 -13.62 11.49
C PHE A 135 16.77 -13.06 11.53
N TRP A 136 16.93 -11.79 11.90
CA TRP A 136 18.25 -11.17 12.04
C TRP A 136 19.07 -11.76 13.18
N ALA A 137 18.44 -12.11 14.30
CA ALA A 137 19.11 -12.77 15.42
C ALA A 137 19.68 -14.13 15.00
N VAL A 138 18.90 -14.95 14.29
CA VAL A 138 19.38 -16.24 13.77
C VAL A 138 20.50 -16.05 12.75
N LEU A 139 20.39 -15.05 11.87
CA LEU A 139 21.42 -14.77 10.86
C LEU A 139 22.75 -14.37 11.50
N TRP A 140 22.72 -13.49 12.50
CA TRP A 140 23.92 -13.03 13.20
C TRP A 140 24.50 -14.10 14.15
N VAL A 141 23.67 -14.70 14.99
CA VAL A 141 24.12 -15.68 16.00
C VAL A 141 24.54 -16.98 15.31
N GLY A 142 23.74 -17.47 14.36
CA GLY A 142 24.06 -18.67 13.58
C GLY A 142 25.27 -18.43 12.66
N GLY A 143 25.32 -17.28 11.98
CA GLY A 143 26.44 -16.92 11.12
C GLY A 143 27.76 -16.78 11.89
N ALA A 144 27.76 -16.10 13.03
CA ALA A 144 28.94 -15.98 13.89
C ALA A 144 29.40 -17.35 14.40
N GLY A 145 28.47 -18.22 14.79
CA GLY A 145 28.79 -19.59 15.22
C GLY A 145 29.47 -20.42 14.13
N ILE A 146 28.98 -20.34 12.89
CA ILE A 146 29.58 -21.05 11.75
C ILE A 146 30.99 -20.51 11.46
N ILE A 147 31.20 -19.19 11.48
CA ILE A 147 32.51 -18.59 11.24
C ILE A 147 33.51 -19.03 12.31
N LEU A 148 33.12 -18.98 13.58
CA LEU A 148 33.97 -19.44 14.69
C LEU A 148 34.32 -20.92 14.56
N ALA A 149 33.35 -21.76 14.19
CA ALA A 149 33.58 -23.19 13.96
C ALA A 149 34.57 -23.44 12.82
N ILE A 150 34.47 -22.68 11.71
CA ILE A 150 35.43 -22.76 10.59
C ILE A 150 36.84 -22.37 11.05
N ILE A 151 36.98 -21.26 11.77
CA ILE A 151 38.27 -20.80 12.28
C ILE A 151 38.90 -21.84 13.20
N GLN A 152 38.12 -22.37 14.15
CA GLN A 152 38.59 -23.41 15.08
C GLN A 152 39.03 -24.67 14.33
N THR A 153 38.27 -25.09 13.32
CA THR A 153 38.60 -26.28 12.52
C THR A 153 39.89 -26.08 11.73
N VAL A 154 40.09 -24.91 11.12
CA VAL A 154 41.33 -24.58 10.39
C VAL A 154 42.52 -24.53 11.33
N LEU A 155 42.40 -23.87 12.49
CA LEU A 155 43.48 -23.79 13.47
C LEU A 155 43.86 -25.18 14.01
N ALA A 156 42.88 -26.02 14.33
CA ALA A 156 43.11 -27.39 14.76
C ALA A 156 43.81 -28.22 13.66
N GLY A 157 43.38 -28.09 12.40
CA GLY A 157 44.00 -28.76 11.27
C GLY A 157 45.46 -28.34 11.05
N VAL A 158 45.76 -27.04 11.15
CA VAL A 158 47.13 -26.53 11.05
C VAL A 158 48.00 -27.02 12.22
N GLN A 159 47.45 -27.12 13.42
CA GLN A 159 48.17 -27.60 14.60
C GLN A 159 48.55 -29.08 14.47
N VAL A 160 47.62 -29.92 13.99
CA VAL A 160 47.87 -31.35 13.74
C VAL A 160 48.87 -31.56 12.59
N ALA A 161 48.86 -30.72 11.57
CA ALA A 161 49.84 -30.80 10.49
C ALA A 161 51.26 -30.33 10.90
N ARG A 162 51.38 -29.59 12.01
CA ARG A 162 52.66 -29.11 12.57
C ARG A 162 53.21 -29.98 13.70
N SER A 163 52.41 -30.91 14.23
CA SER A 163 52.83 -31.91 15.23
C SER A 163 53.32 -33.18 14.57
#